data_AF-A0A377K0U3-F1
#
_entry.id   AF-A0A377K0U3-F1
#
_cell.length_a   1.000
_cell.length_b   1.000
_cell.length_c   1.000
_cell.angle_alpha   90.00
_cell.angle_beta   90.00
_cell.angle_gamma   90.00
#
_symmetry.space_group_name_H-M   'P 1'
#
loop_
_entity.id
_entity.type
_entity.pdbx_description
1 polymer ?
#
loop_
_entity_poly.entity_id
_entity_poly.type
_entity_poly.pdbx_seq_one_letter_code
_entity_poly.pdbx_strand_id
1 'polypeptide(L)'
;MAQYYQYWRFILSPQKSKVFTPDKLTGTIQNDILKEYLCRNTYIYPPKPSMRIIADIIAWCSGNMPRFNTISISGYHMGEAGANCVQQVAFTLADGIEYIKAAISAGLKIDGFVPRLSFFFGIGMDLFMNAAMLRAARYLWSEAVSGFGAQDPYNNVIRTTIDHCAHPMCRDYLHRYLENASGGHIHHDLSHVFDLHRNLIATGSMLG
;
A
#
# COMPACT_ATOMS: atom_id res chain seq x y z
N MET A 1 -0.80 -18.92 17.28
CA MET A 1 -1.54 -19.31 16.06
C MET A 1 -3.06 -19.28 16.24
N ALA A 2 -3.65 -20.05 17.17
CA ALA A 2 -5.12 -20.17 17.28
C ALA A 2 -5.91 -18.90 17.68
N GLN A 3 -5.29 -17.97 18.41
CA GLN A 3 -5.99 -16.78 18.94
C GLN A 3 -6.19 -15.67 17.88
N TYR A 4 -5.28 -15.57 16.89
CA TYR A 4 -5.39 -14.63 15.77
C TYR A 4 -6.41 -15.07 14.71
N TYR A 5 -6.53 -16.38 14.51
CA TYR A 5 -7.60 -16.95 13.68
C TYR A 5 -8.99 -16.58 14.19
N GLN A 6 -9.18 -16.29 15.48
CA GLN A 6 -10.49 -15.90 16.00
C GLN A 6 -10.90 -14.48 15.60
N TYR A 7 -9.98 -13.51 15.62
CA TYR A 7 -10.24 -12.16 15.08
C TYR A 7 -10.50 -12.19 13.57
N TRP A 8 -9.72 -12.98 12.83
CA TRP A 8 -9.92 -13.20 11.40
C TRP A 8 -11.25 -13.88 11.08
N ARG A 9 -11.64 -14.91 11.85
CA ARG A 9 -12.95 -15.57 11.73
C ARG A 9 -14.09 -14.60 11.99
N PHE A 10 -13.92 -13.59 12.83
CA PHE A 10 -14.96 -12.60 13.11
C PHE A 10 -15.18 -11.64 11.92
N ILE A 11 -14.12 -11.23 11.23
CA ILE A 11 -14.21 -10.42 9.99
C ILE A 11 -14.75 -11.24 8.82
N LEU A 12 -14.33 -12.52 8.72
CA LEU A 12 -14.75 -13.44 7.66
C LEU A 12 -16.12 -14.08 7.91
N SER A 13 -16.65 -14.03 9.13
CA SER A 13 -17.98 -14.53 9.47
C SER A 13 -19.00 -13.45 9.13
N PRO A 14 -19.78 -13.59 8.04
CA PRO A 14 -20.78 -12.61 7.70
C PRO A 14 -21.82 -12.57 8.81
N GLN A 15 -21.99 -11.40 9.43
CA GLN A 15 -23.20 -11.15 10.22
C GLN A 15 -24.38 -11.10 9.24
N LYS A 16 -25.07 -12.24 9.14
CA LYS A 16 -26.34 -12.50 8.43
C LYS A 16 -26.21 -12.77 6.91
N SER A 17 -26.52 -14.03 6.59
CA SER A 17 -27.13 -14.59 5.35
C SER A 17 -26.34 -14.84 4.05
N LYS A 18 -25.05 -14.53 3.91
CA LYS A 18 -24.28 -14.98 2.72
C LYS A 18 -22.90 -15.53 3.07
N VAL A 19 -22.72 -16.85 2.97
CA VAL A 19 -21.40 -17.50 3.05
C VAL A 19 -20.67 -17.22 1.74
N PHE A 20 -19.64 -16.39 1.78
CA PHE A 20 -18.71 -16.20 0.67
C PHE A 20 -17.48 -17.08 0.90
N THR A 21 -17.00 -17.72 -0.16
CA THR A 21 -15.72 -18.43 -0.13
C THR A 21 -14.58 -17.41 -0.09
N PRO A 22 -13.46 -17.66 0.62
CA PRO A 22 -12.40 -16.67 0.81
C PRO A 22 -11.80 -16.11 -0.49
N ASP A 23 -11.78 -16.92 -1.56
CA ASP A 23 -11.36 -16.50 -2.91
C ASP A 23 -12.22 -15.38 -3.49
N LYS A 24 -13.46 -15.25 -3.01
CA LYS A 24 -14.39 -14.22 -3.46
C LYS A 24 -14.24 -12.89 -2.73
N LEU A 25 -13.46 -12.82 -1.66
CA LEU A 25 -13.37 -11.61 -0.85
C LEU A 25 -12.40 -10.61 -1.49
N THR A 26 -12.90 -9.39 -1.68
CA THR A 26 -12.13 -8.21 -2.10
C THR A 26 -12.04 -7.26 -0.91
N GLY A 27 -10.93 -6.54 -0.79
CA GLY A 27 -10.73 -5.60 0.30
C GLY A 27 -9.26 -5.45 0.66
N THR A 28 -9.02 -4.68 1.72
CA THR A 28 -7.69 -4.39 2.25
C THR A 28 -7.76 -4.42 3.77
N ILE A 29 -6.78 -5.06 4.41
CA ILE A 29 -6.51 -4.87 5.84
C ILE A 29 -5.31 -3.93 5.99
N GLN A 30 -5.31 -3.07 7.01
CA GLN A 30 -4.20 -2.15 7.22
C GLN A 30 -2.91 -2.91 7.54
N ASN A 31 -2.92 -3.75 8.59
CA ASN A 31 -1.89 -4.75 8.92
C ASN A 31 -0.43 -4.26 8.90
N ASP A 32 -0.20 -2.95 9.03
CA ASP A 32 1.13 -2.34 9.07
C ASP A 32 1.48 -2.02 10.52
N ILE A 33 2.33 -2.84 11.12
CA ILE A 33 2.68 -2.78 12.55
C ILE A 33 3.93 -1.94 12.82
N LEU A 34 4.83 -1.77 11.84
CA LEU A 34 6.04 -0.97 11.99
C LEU A 34 5.71 0.51 12.22
N LYS A 35 4.79 1.07 11.43
CA LYS A 35 4.28 2.43 11.66
C LYS A 35 3.52 2.60 12.97
N GLU A 36 2.98 1.52 13.57
CA GLU A 36 2.37 1.58 14.91
C GLU A 36 3.41 1.90 15.98
N TYR A 37 4.60 1.30 15.91
CA TYR A 37 5.69 1.64 16.83
C TYR A 37 6.27 3.03 16.56
N LEU A 38 6.25 3.47 15.30
CA LEU A 38 6.83 4.76 14.93
C LEU A 38 5.96 5.96 15.33
N CYS A 39 4.65 5.89 15.08
CA CYS A 39 3.81 7.10 15.16
C CYS A 39 2.36 6.90 15.64
N ARG A 40 1.83 5.67 15.68
CA ARG A 40 0.38 5.45 15.89
C ARG A 40 0.00 4.77 17.22
N ASN A 41 0.96 4.11 17.89
CA ASN A 41 0.88 3.64 19.27
C ASN A 41 -0.28 2.68 19.59
N THR A 42 -0.80 1.91 18.61
CA THR A 42 -1.85 0.89 18.86
C THR A 42 -1.34 -0.56 18.84
N TYR A 43 -0.04 -0.76 19.05
CA TYR A 43 0.56 -2.09 19.11
C TYR A 43 0.22 -2.83 20.42
N ILE A 44 0.14 -4.17 20.35
CA ILE A 44 -0.13 -5.04 21.50
C ILE A 44 1.12 -5.83 21.89
N TYR A 45 1.80 -6.41 20.90
CA TYR A 45 2.96 -7.28 21.11
C TYR A 45 4.27 -6.53 20.81
N PRO A 46 5.43 -7.07 21.24
CA PRO A 46 6.74 -6.55 20.82
C PRO A 46 6.98 -6.70 19.30
N PRO A 47 7.97 -6.00 18.71
CA PRO A 47 8.16 -5.96 17.25
C PRO A 47 8.36 -7.33 16.58
N LYS A 48 9.17 -8.22 17.16
CA LYS A 48 9.45 -9.54 16.56
C LYS A 48 8.20 -10.43 16.42
N PRO A 49 7.41 -10.71 17.48
CA PRO A 49 6.19 -11.50 17.34
C PRO A 49 5.15 -10.81 16.44
N SER A 50 5.05 -9.49 16.49
CA SER A 50 4.21 -8.69 15.58
C SER A 50 4.55 -8.93 14.11
N MET A 51 5.82 -8.83 13.72
CA MET A 51 6.27 -9.08 12.34
C MET A 51 5.96 -10.51 11.87
N ARG A 52 6.09 -11.50 12.77
CA ARG A 52 5.71 -12.88 12.47
C ARG A 52 4.22 -12.99 12.12
N ILE A 53 3.34 -12.33 12.88
CA ILE A 53 1.90 -12.32 12.60
C ILE A 53 1.61 -11.72 11.22
N ILE A 54 2.31 -10.65 10.84
CA ILE A 54 2.17 -10.06 9.50
C ILE A 54 2.54 -11.08 8.43
N ALA A 55 3.69 -11.74 8.56
CA ALA A 55 4.15 -12.75 7.60
C ALA A 55 3.16 -13.93 7.49
N ASP A 56 2.63 -14.42 8.61
CA ASP A 56 1.64 -15.50 8.63
C ASP A 56 0.34 -15.09 7.89
N ILE A 57 -0.11 -13.84 8.06
CA ILE A 57 -1.29 -13.30 7.36
C ILE A 57 -1.04 -13.20 5.86
N ILE A 58 0.11 -12.66 5.45
CA ILE A 58 0.49 -12.57 4.03
C ILE A 58 0.51 -13.97 3.41
N ALA A 59 1.15 -14.94 4.07
CA ALA A 59 1.23 -16.33 3.61
C ALA A 59 -0.16 -16.95 3.40
N TRP A 60 -1.04 -16.82 4.40
CA TRP A 60 -2.36 -17.42 4.32
C TRP A 60 -3.22 -16.76 3.24
N CYS A 61 -3.22 -15.43 3.17
CA CYS A 61 -4.01 -14.71 2.16
C CYS A 61 -3.50 -14.94 0.73
N SER A 62 -2.18 -15.04 0.50
CA SER A 62 -1.63 -15.34 -0.82
C SER A 62 -2.14 -16.69 -1.38
N GLY A 63 -2.36 -17.68 -0.53
CA GLY A 63 -2.91 -18.99 -0.96
C GLY A 63 -4.44 -19.08 -0.99
N ASN A 64 -5.14 -18.29 -0.17
CA ASN A 64 -6.58 -18.48 0.08
C ASN A 64 -7.47 -17.30 -0.34
N MET A 65 -6.91 -16.10 -0.45
CA MET A 65 -7.64 -14.86 -0.75
C MET A 65 -6.94 -14.06 -1.86
N PRO A 66 -6.87 -14.61 -3.09
CA PRO A 66 -6.15 -14.00 -4.20
C PRO A 66 -6.72 -12.65 -4.66
N ARG A 67 -7.80 -12.12 -4.08
CA ARG A 67 -8.36 -10.80 -4.44
C ARG A 67 -8.26 -9.77 -3.31
N PHE A 68 -7.61 -10.13 -2.21
CA PHE A 68 -7.49 -9.33 -1.01
C PHE A 68 -6.09 -8.71 -0.89
N ASN A 69 -6.00 -7.44 -0.54
CA ASN A 69 -4.72 -6.79 -0.25
C ASN A 69 -4.35 -7.07 1.21
N THR A 70 -3.18 -7.67 1.41
CA THR A 70 -2.78 -8.29 2.69
C THR A 70 -2.23 -7.30 3.71
N ILE A 71 -1.85 -6.11 3.24
CA ILE A 71 -1.31 -5.01 4.04
C ILE A 71 -1.47 -3.69 3.26
N SER A 72 -1.63 -2.61 4.00
CA SER A 72 -1.57 -1.22 3.53
C SER A 72 -0.40 -0.50 4.21
N ILE A 73 0.75 -0.48 3.55
CA ILE A 73 2.00 0.09 4.05
C ILE A 73 1.86 1.62 4.06
N SER A 74 1.91 2.23 5.25
CA SER A 74 1.26 3.51 5.52
C SER A 74 2.24 4.64 5.85
N GLY A 75 2.41 5.58 4.93
CA GLY A 75 3.06 6.87 5.17
C GLY A 75 2.14 7.95 5.73
N TYR A 76 0.82 7.84 5.55
CA TYR A 76 -0.16 8.84 6.01
C TYR A 76 0.03 9.25 7.48
N HIS A 77 0.11 8.26 8.39
CA HIS A 77 0.24 8.52 9.82
C HIS A 77 1.57 9.18 10.18
N MET A 78 2.62 8.88 9.42
CA MET A 78 3.92 9.55 9.58
C MET A 78 3.79 11.02 9.17
N GLY A 79 3.08 11.30 8.06
CA GLY A 79 2.73 12.65 7.64
C GLY A 79 1.95 13.43 8.69
N GLU A 80 0.90 12.82 9.25
CA GLU A 80 0.10 13.42 10.34
C GLU A 80 0.94 13.65 11.62
N ALA A 81 1.97 12.83 11.84
CA ALA A 81 2.94 13.01 12.93
C ALA A 81 4.04 14.04 12.63
N GLY A 82 4.00 14.69 11.46
CA GLY A 82 4.92 15.77 11.08
C GLY A 82 6.01 15.40 10.06
N ALA A 83 5.98 14.18 9.49
CA ALA A 83 6.93 13.78 8.46
C ALA A 83 6.69 14.53 7.14
N ASN A 84 7.76 15.08 6.55
CA ASN A 84 7.70 15.67 5.23
C ASN A 84 7.56 14.59 4.13
N CYS A 85 7.33 15.00 2.88
CA CYS A 85 7.13 14.08 1.76
C CYS A 85 8.31 13.10 1.54
N VAL A 86 9.55 13.56 1.73
CA VAL A 86 10.76 12.73 1.59
C VAL A 86 10.78 11.66 2.69
N GLN A 87 10.50 12.03 3.93
CA GLN A 87 10.44 11.12 5.07
C GLN A 87 9.30 10.10 4.93
N GLN A 88 8.12 10.53 4.48
CA GLN A 88 7.00 9.62 4.21
C GLN A 88 7.43 8.54 3.21
N VAL A 89 8.06 8.90 2.09
CA VAL A 89 8.53 7.90 1.11
C VAL A 89 9.60 7.00 1.70
N ALA A 90 10.65 7.58 2.30
CA ALA A 90 11.77 6.82 2.82
C ALA A 90 11.35 5.78 3.86
N PHE A 91 10.57 6.18 4.86
CA PHE A 91 10.13 5.29 5.93
C PHE A 91 9.12 4.24 5.44
N THR A 92 8.16 4.64 4.61
CA THR A 92 7.14 3.73 4.08
C THR A 92 7.76 2.65 3.19
N LEU A 93 8.71 3.01 2.33
CA LEU A 93 9.39 2.02 1.48
C LEU A 93 10.33 1.13 2.30
N ALA A 94 11.00 1.66 3.32
CA ALA A 94 11.80 0.87 4.24
C ALA A 94 10.95 -0.19 4.98
N ASP A 95 9.78 0.20 5.49
CA ASP A 95 8.83 -0.72 6.11
C ASP A 95 8.38 -1.80 5.11
N GLY A 96 8.07 -1.41 3.87
CA GLY A 96 7.72 -2.34 2.79
C GLY A 96 8.81 -3.38 2.49
N ILE A 97 10.07 -2.95 2.48
CA ILE A 97 11.22 -3.83 2.30
C ILE A 97 11.34 -4.83 3.46
N GLU A 98 11.11 -4.41 4.70
CA GLU A 98 11.13 -5.30 5.86
C GLU A 98 9.97 -6.31 5.83
N TYR A 99 8.79 -5.93 5.34
CA TYR A 99 7.69 -6.87 5.12
C TYR A 99 8.01 -7.90 4.01
N ILE A 100 8.66 -7.48 2.93
CA ILE A 100 9.15 -8.40 1.88
C ILE A 100 10.13 -9.41 2.48
N LYS A 101 11.14 -8.94 3.23
CA LYS A 101 12.12 -9.81 3.88
C LYS A 101 11.46 -10.79 4.84
N ALA A 102 10.49 -10.35 5.63
CA ALA A 102 9.76 -11.20 6.56
C ALA A 102 8.97 -12.30 5.84
N ALA A 103 8.28 -11.96 4.74
CA ALA A 103 7.54 -12.93 3.94
C ALA A 103 8.47 -13.93 3.23
N ILE A 104 9.58 -13.49 2.64
CA ILE A 104 10.58 -14.38 2.03
C ILE A 104 11.19 -15.31 3.09
N SER A 105 11.50 -14.80 4.28
CA SER A 105 12.01 -15.61 5.39
C SER A 105 11.01 -16.66 5.88
N ALA A 106 9.71 -16.42 5.66
CA ALA A 106 8.64 -17.38 5.91
C ALA A 106 8.42 -18.38 4.74
N GLY A 107 9.25 -18.34 3.69
CA GLY A 107 9.25 -19.27 2.57
C GLY A 107 8.36 -18.85 1.39
N LEU A 108 7.85 -17.62 1.36
CA LEU A 108 7.05 -17.13 0.25
C LEU A 108 7.95 -16.73 -0.92
N LYS A 109 7.52 -17.06 -2.15
CA LYS A 109 8.11 -16.52 -3.37
C LYS A 109 7.62 -15.10 -3.59
N ILE A 110 8.51 -14.19 -4.00
CA ILE A 110 8.22 -12.76 -4.14
C ILE A 110 6.96 -12.46 -4.99
N ASP A 111 6.88 -13.06 -6.18
CA ASP A 111 5.76 -12.90 -7.11
C ASP A 111 4.43 -13.45 -6.55
N GLY A 112 4.49 -14.29 -5.52
CA GLY A 112 3.30 -14.88 -4.89
C GLY A 112 2.57 -13.96 -3.91
N PHE A 113 3.18 -12.85 -3.49
CA PHE A 113 2.57 -11.96 -2.49
C PHE A 113 2.74 -10.46 -2.76
N VAL A 114 3.83 -10.04 -3.41
CA VAL A 114 4.04 -8.62 -3.75
C VAL A 114 2.86 -8.08 -4.58
N PRO A 115 2.21 -8.91 -5.42
CA PRO A 115 0.89 -8.77 -6.00
C PRO A 115 -0.17 -8.00 -5.25
N ARG A 116 -0.15 -8.21 -3.92
CA ARG A 116 -1.21 -7.94 -2.96
C ARG A 116 -0.80 -6.94 -1.89
N LEU A 117 0.43 -6.44 -1.92
CA LEU A 117 0.84 -5.30 -1.10
C LEU A 117 0.19 -4.03 -1.64
N SER A 118 -0.29 -3.17 -0.73
CA SER A 118 -0.82 -1.85 -1.05
C SER A 118 -0.17 -0.80 -0.17
N PHE A 119 -0.32 0.46 -0.55
CA PHE A 119 0.29 1.61 0.13
C PHE A 119 -0.76 2.67 0.49
N PHE A 120 -0.42 3.53 1.44
CA PHE A 120 -1.26 4.63 1.88
C PHE A 120 -0.42 5.85 2.29
N PHE A 121 -0.30 6.84 1.41
CA PHE A 121 0.45 8.08 1.63
C PHE A 121 -0.45 9.24 2.05
N GLY A 122 0.06 10.18 2.85
CA GLY A 122 -0.67 11.41 3.17
C GLY A 122 -0.44 12.48 2.11
N ILE A 123 -1.49 13.23 1.77
CA ILE A 123 -1.43 14.34 0.80
C ILE A 123 -1.68 15.66 1.52
N GLY A 124 -0.63 16.47 1.59
CA GLY A 124 -0.67 17.81 2.21
C GLY A 124 -1.05 18.93 1.23
N MET A 125 -0.79 20.18 1.63
CA MET A 125 -1.14 21.37 0.83
C MET A 125 -0.22 21.61 -0.39
N ASP A 126 1.02 21.14 -0.37
CA ASP A 126 1.98 21.38 -1.44
C ASP A 126 1.75 20.42 -2.62
N LEU A 127 0.90 20.84 -3.56
CA LEU A 127 0.48 20.01 -4.70
C LEU A 127 1.65 19.41 -5.47
N PHE A 128 2.65 20.23 -5.83
CA PHE A 128 3.77 19.78 -6.66
C PHE A 128 4.68 18.83 -5.90
N MET A 129 4.94 19.09 -4.61
CA MET A 129 5.70 18.19 -3.77
C MET A 129 4.99 16.84 -3.60
N ASN A 130 3.68 16.83 -3.36
CA ASN A 130 2.91 15.58 -3.27
C ASN A 130 2.90 14.80 -4.59
N ALA A 131 2.77 15.49 -5.74
CA ALA A 131 2.86 14.85 -7.05
C ALA A 131 4.24 14.23 -7.28
N ALA A 132 5.31 14.96 -6.96
CA ALA A 132 6.68 14.47 -7.06
C ALA A 132 6.93 13.28 -6.11
N MET A 133 6.43 13.37 -4.87
CA MET A 133 6.51 12.31 -3.86
C MET A 133 5.94 10.99 -4.38
N LEU A 134 4.72 11.00 -4.93
CA LEU A 134 4.07 9.79 -5.42
C LEU A 134 4.78 9.20 -6.64
N ARG A 135 5.30 10.04 -7.54
CA ARG A 135 6.14 9.61 -8.67
C ARG A 135 7.43 8.95 -8.19
N ALA A 136 8.13 9.59 -7.27
CA ALA A 136 9.37 9.09 -6.69
C ALA A 136 9.15 7.77 -5.95
N ALA A 137 8.08 7.68 -5.14
CA ALA A 137 7.74 6.45 -4.41
C ALA A 137 7.62 5.25 -5.35
N ARG A 138 6.91 5.40 -6.48
CA ARG A 138 6.76 4.32 -7.46
C ARG A 138 8.07 3.86 -8.07
N TYR A 139 8.90 4.81 -8.49
CA TYR A 139 10.20 4.51 -9.07
C TYR A 139 11.09 3.76 -8.07
N LEU A 140 11.23 4.30 -6.86
CA LEU A 140 12.06 3.73 -5.80
C LEU A 140 11.54 2.36 -5.33
N TRP A 141 10.22 2.16 -5.29
CA TRP A 141 9.63 0.86 -5.00
C TRP A 141 9.97 -0.17 -6.07
N SER A 142 9.81 0.18 -7.35
CA SER A 142 10.18 -0.70 -8.47
C SER A 142 11.65 -1.10 -8.40
N GLU A 143 12.55 -0.16 -8.12
CA GLU A 143 13.98 -0.42 -7.97
C GLU A 143 14.25 -1.36 -6.79
N ALA A 144 13.67 -1.08 -5.61
CA ALA A 144 13.84 -1.89 -4.42
C ALA A 144 13.35 -3.33 -4.61
N VAL A 145 12.17 -3.52 -5.22
CA VAL A 145 11.56 -4.84 -5.45
C VAL A 145 12.34 -5.64 -6.50
N SER A 146 12.87 -4.98 -7.54
CA SER A 146 13.72 -5.62 -8.55
C SER A 146 14.98 -6.25 -7.92
N GLY A 147 15.52 -5.64 -6.86
CA GLY A 147 16.66 -6.17 -6.10
C GLY A 147 16.41 -7.53 -5.43
N PHE A 148 15.14 -7.95 -5.28
CA PHE A 148 14.77 -9.26 -4.73
C PHE A 148 14.49 -10.33 -5.81
N GLY A 149 14.75 -10.02 -7.08
CA GLY A 149 14.59 -10.97 -8.20
C GLY A 149 13.15 -11.15 -8.70
N ALA A 150 12.26 -10.21 -8.35
CA ALA A 150 10.90 -10.15 -8.88
C ALA A 150 10.88 -10.22 -10.43
N GLN A 151 10.04 -11.10 -10.98
CA GLN A 151 9.90 -11.28 -12.43
C GLN A 151 8.56 -10.76 -12.96
N ASP A 152 7.53 -10.76 -12.11
CA ASP A 152 6.22 -10.26 -12.50
C ASP A 152 6.25 -8.71 -12.62
N PRO A 153 5.91 -8.12 -13.79
CA PRO A 153 5.84 -6.67 -13.95
C PRO A 153 4.84 -5.99 -13.00
N TYR A 154 3.82 -6.70 -12.50
CA TYR A 154 2.88 -6.19 -11.50
C TYR A 154 3.53 -5.96 -10.13
N ASN A 155 4.72 -6.52 -9.86
CA ASN A 155 5.45 -6.27 -8.61
C ASN A 155 5.98 -4.83 -8.50
N ASN A 156 6.25 -4.18 -9.63
CA ASN A 156 6.88 -2.88 -9.71
C ASN A 156 5.91 -1.71 -9.42
N VAL A 157 4.77 -2.04 -8.82
CA VAL A 157 3.62 -1.19 -8.81
C VAL A 157 3.23 -0.89 -7.38
N ILE A 158 3.19 0.40 -7.07
CA ILE A 158 2.48 0.89 -5.90
C ILE A 158 0.99 0.98 -6.23
N ARG A 159 0.18 0.16 -5.56
CA ARG A 159 -1.28 0.28 -5.53
C ARG A 159 -1.67 1.05 -4.27
N THR A 160 -2.15 2.29 -4.43
CA THR A 160 -2.52 3.18 -3.32
C THR A 160 -3.95 3.69 -3.51
N THR A 161 -4.69 3.82 -2.42
CA THR A 161 -6.04 4.41 -2.43
C THR A 161 -5.93 5.89 -2.10
N ILE A 162 -6.34 6.79 -3.00
CA ILE A 162 -6.15 8.25 -2.85
C ILE A 162 -7.36 8.92 -2.16
N ASP A 163 -8.55 8.33 -2.25
CA ASP A 163 -9.82 8.93 -1.81
C ASP A 163 -9.92 9.24 -0.30
N HIS A 164 -8.97 8.74 0.49
CA HIS A 164 -8.89 8.94 1.94
C HIS A 164 -7.62 9.71 2.37
N CYS A 165 -6.81 10.20 1.42
CA CYS A 165 -5.46 10.72 1.68
C CYS A 165 -5.36 12.24 1.82
N ALA A 166 -6.40 12.98 1.44
CA ALA A 166 -6.42 14.43 1.54
C ALA A 166 -7.12 14.86 2.83
N HIS A 167 -6.51 15.78 3.58
CA HIS A 167 -7.22 16.52 4.63
C HIS A 167 -8.51 17.10 4.03
N PRO A 168 -9.66 17.11 4.73
CA PRO A 168 -10.95 17.50 4.15
C PRO A 168 -10.94 18.86 3.44
N MET A 169 -10.17 19.83 3.97
CA MET A 169 -9.98 21.14 3.32
C MET A 169 -9.18 21.08 2.01
N CYS A 170 -8.24 20.15 1.89
CA CYS A 170 -7.43 19.95 0.69
C CYS A 170 -8.22 19.19 -0.37
N ARG A 171 -9.11 18.28 0.04
CA ARG A 171 -9.89 17.42 -0.86
C ARG A 171 -10.72 18.25 -1.85
N ASP A 172 -11.50 19.20 -1.35
CA ASP A 172 -12.34 20.05 -2.20
C ASP A 172 -11.52 21.01 -3.07
N TYR A 173 -10.35 21.44 -2.58
CA TYR A 173 -9.43 22.29 -3.35
C TYR A 173 -8.74 21.50 -4.46
N LEU A 174 -8.27 20.28 -4.17
CA LEU A 174 -7.68 19.36 -5.14
C LEU A 174 -8.70 18.97 -6.21
N HIS A 175 -9.91 18.59 -5.81
CA HIS A 175 -10.98 18.29 -6.78
C HIS A 175 -11.29 19.50 -7.65
N ARG A 176 -11.47 20.69 -7.08
CA ARG A 176 -11.70 21.92 -7.87
C ARG A 176 -10.50 22.29 -8.74
N TYR A 177 -9.27 22.12 -8.27
CA TYR A 177 -8.07 22.39 -9.06
C TYR A 177 -7.96 21.44 -10.25
N LEU A 178 -8.23 20.14 -10.03
CA LEU A 178 -8.23 19.13 -11.09
C LEU A 178 -9.38 19.37 -12.09
N GLU A 179 -10.59 19.66 -11.62
CA GLU A 179 -11.75 19.95 -12.47
C GLU A 179 -11.57 21.24 -13.30
N ASN A 180 -10.90 22.26 -12.74
CA ASN A 180 -10.69 23.54 -13.40
C ASN A 180 -9.33 23.68 -14.11
N ALA A 181 -8.44 22.70 -14.00
CA ALA A 181 -7.18 22.67 -14.75
C ALA A 181 -7.52 22.44 -16.22
N SER A 182 -7.61 23.54 -16.98
CA SER A 182 -7.95 23.54 -18.40
C SER A 182 -6.94 22.72 -19.21
N GLY A 183 -7.25 21.45 -19.47
CA GLY A 183 -6.77 20.62 -20.59
C GLY A 183 -5.26 20.54 -20.87
N GLY A 184 -4.39 20.96 -19.96
CA GLY A 184 -2.94 20.96 -20.15
C GLY A 184 -2.26 19.70 -19.62
N HIS A 185 -0.98 19.54 -19.96
CA HIS A 185 -0.10 18.46 -19.47
C HIS A 185 -0.17 18.23 -17.95
N ILE A 186 -0.53 19.24 -17.15
CA ILE A 186 -0.71 19.14 -15.70
C ILE A 186 -1.98 18.36 -15.31
N HIS A 187 -3.10 18.51 -16.03
CA HIS A 187 -4.30 17.70 -15.79
C HIS A 187 -4.00 16.24 -16.14
N HIS A 188 -3.41 16.00 -17.31
CA HIS A 188 -2.95 14.69 -17.75
C HIS A 188 -1.95 14.09 -16.75
N ASP A 189 -0.90 14.81 -16.38
CA ASP A 189 0.11 14.32 -15.44
C ASP A 189 -0.46 14.14 -14.04
N LEU A 190 -1.36 14.97 -13.54
CA LEU A 190 -1.97 14.71 -12.23
C LEU A 190 -2.96 13.55 -12.29
N SER A 191 -3.78 13.40 -13.33
CA SER A 191 -4.63 12.21 -13.49
C SER A 191 -3.82 10.93 -13.72
N HIS A 192 -2.68 11.02 -14.41
CA HIS A 192 -1.81 9.88 -14.77
C HIS A 192 -0.63 9.63 -13.82
N VAL A 193 -0.27 10.58 -12.96
CA VAL A 193 0.55 10.37 -11.76
C VAL A 193 -0.13 9.32 -10.88
N PHE A 194 -1.42 9.11 -11.02
CA PHE A 194 -2.15 8.04 -10.36
C PHE A 194 -2.36 6.78 -11.23
N ASP A 195 -2.13 6.86 -12.55
CA ASP A 195 -2.34 5.76 -13.53
C ASP A 195 -1.07 5.17 -14.17
N LEU A 196 0.14 5.60 -13.79
CA LEU A 196 1.43 5.08 -14.30
C LEU A 196 1.50 3.54 -14.33
N HIS A 197 0.76 2.87 -13.45
CA HIS A 197 0.58 1.43 -13.42
C HIS A 197 -0.02 0.86 -14.72
N ARG A 198 -1.02 1.53 -15.31
CA ARG A 198 -1.66 1.07 -16.56
C ARG A 198 -0.69 1.09 -17.73
N ASN A 199 0.21 2.08 -17.79
CA ASN A 199 1.25 2.14 -18.83
C ASN A 199 2.27 1.02 -18.66
N LEU A 200 2.80 0.78 -17.45
CA LEU A 200 3.70 -0.36 -17.23
C LEU A 200 3.04 -1.70 -17.59
N ILE A 201 1.77 -1.90 -17.23
CA ILE A 201 1.01 -3.11 -17.61
C ILE A 201 0.85 -3.22 -19.12
N ALA A 202 0.57 -2.10 -19.81
CA ALA A 202 0.26 -2.10 -21.23
C ALA A 202 1.50 -2.14 -22.14
N THR A 203 2.60 -1.53 -21.72
CA THR A 203 3.79 -1.29 -22.58
C THR A 203 5.07 -1.91 -22.03
N GLY A 204 5.07 -2.41 -20.79
CA GLY A 204 6.28 -2.91 -20.14
C GLY A 204 7.27 -1.83 -19.73
N SER A 205 6.90 -0.54 -19.84
CA SER A 205 7.74 0.60 -19.48
C SER A 205 7.03 1.55 -18.52
N MET A 206 7.76 2.01 -17.50
CA MET A 206 7.33 3.10 -16.61
C MET A 206 7.49 4.48 -17.24
N LEU A 207 8.26 4.60 -18.33
CA LEU A 207 8.49 5.84 -19.07
C LEU A 207 7.67 5.80 -20.36
N GLY A 208 6.75 6.76 -20.47
CA GLY A 208 6.05 7.18 -21.68
C GLY A 208 6.01 8.70 -21.70
#